data_AF-A0A432MM43-F1
#
_entry.id   AF-A0A432MM43-F1
#
_cell.length_a   1.000
_cell.length_b   1.000
_cell.length_c   1.000
_cell.angle_alpha   90.00
_cell.angle_beta   90.00
_cell.angle_gamma   90.00
#
_symmetry.space_group_name_H-M   'P 1'
#
loop_
_entity.id
_entity.type
_entity.pdbx_description
1 polymer ?
#
loop_
_entity_poly.entity_id
_entity_poly.type
_entity_poly.pdbx_seq_one_letter_code
_entity_poly.pdbx_strand_id
1 'polypeptide(L)'
;MDPQPFGPAESVAALHLDVDRATRPLDLAHLSRLKCGPGCSSCCVDDLTVFPVEADLIRRHHGGLLATGTPHPEGACAFLDAEGTCRIYEHRPYVCRTQGYPLRWVDETEDGSPVELRDICPLNDEPGPPIELLPPELCWTLGPAEARLAALQALASAAGAPPARVRLRDLFDQSPDPKTG
;
A
#
# COMPACT_ATOMS: atom_id res chain seq x y z
N MET A 1 -22.95 -11.90 22.48
CA MET A 1 -22.90 -10.68 21.65
C MET A 1 -22.01 -11.03 20.49
N ASP A 2 -22.60 -11.43 19.36
CA ASP A 2 -21.81 -11.55 18.13
C ASP A 2 -21.25 -10.17 17.80
N PRO A 3 -19.93 -10.05 17.55
CA PRO A 3 -19.40 -8.81 17.03
C PRO A 3 -20.10 -8.53 15.70
N GLN A 4 -20.78 -7.38 15.60
CA GLN A 4 -21.27 -6.88 14.34
C GLN A 4 -20.10 -6.90 13.35
N PRO A 5 -20.26 -7.45 12.13
CA PRO A 5 -19.20 -7.38 11.14
C PRO A 5 -18.88 -5.92 10.90
N PHE A 6 -17.61 -5.56 11.08
CA PHE A 6 -17.08 -4.25 10.73
C PHE A 6 -17.42 -3.97 9.25
N GLY A 7 -17.72 -2.71 8.91
CA GLY A 7 -17.87 -2.34 7.51
C GLY A 7 -16.58 -2.56 6.72
N PRO A 8 -16.63 -2.53 5.37
CA PRO A 8 -15.46 -2.76 4.54
C PRO A 8 -14.28 -1.82 4.87
N ALA A 9 -14.56 -0.54 5.14
CA ALA A 9 -13.53 0.45 5.46
C ALA A 9 -12.86 0.16 6.82
N GLU A 10 -13.65 -0.16 7.84
CA GLU A 10 -13.15 -0.54 9.17
C GLU A 10 -12.30 -1.80 9.11
N SER A 11 -12.67 -2.76 8.26
CA SER A 11 -11.91 -3.99 8.04
C SER A 11 -10.57 -3.74 7.34
N VAL A 12 -10.53 -2.83 6.36
CA VAL A 12 -9.26 -2.42 5.71
C VAL A 12 -8.38 -1.65 6.70
N ALA A 13 -8.95 -0.72 7.46
CA ALA A 13 -8.20 0.01 8.49
C ALA A 13 -7.61 -0.96 9.54
N ALA A 14 -8.37 -1.97 9.95
CA ALA A 14 -7.87 -3.02 10.84
C ALA A 14 -6.71 -3.82 10.22
N LEU A 15 -6.82 -4.18 8.93
CA LEU A 15 -5.72 -4.85 8.21
C LEU A 15 -4.47 -3.95 8.14
N HIS A 16 -4.62 -2.66 7.85
CA HIS A 16 -3.50 -1.72 7.84
C HIS A 16 -2.82 -1.62 9.22
N LEU A 17 -3.61 -1.57 10.30
CA LEU A 17 -3.07 -1.58 11.67
C LEU A 17 -2.36 -2.90 12.01
N ASP A 18 -2.87 -4.04 11.52
CA ASP A 18 -2.19 -5.33 11.68
C ASP A 18 -0.84 -5.34 10.96
N VAL A 19 -0.78 -4.80 9.74
CA VAL A 19 0.47 -4.65 8.99
C VAL A 19 1.43 -3.75 9.75
N ASP A 20 1.01 -2.57 10.18
CA ASP A 20 1.84 -1.63 10.96
C ASP A 20 2.36 -2.27 12.26
N ARG A 21 1.58 -3.14 12.90
CA ARG A 21 2.02 -3.89 14.10
C ARG A 21 3.02 -4.97 13.75
N ALA A 22 2.76 -5.72 12.68
CA ALA A 22 3.60 -6.82 12.24
C ALA A 22 4.96 -6.36 11.70
N THR A 23 5.07 -5.12 11.21
CA THR A 23 6.34 -4.55 10.74
C THR A 23 7.21 -3.97 11.86
N ARG A 24 6.70 -3.74 13.08
CA ARG A 24 7.49 -3.14 14.18
C ARG A 24 8.79 -3.88 14.51
N PRO A 25 8.85 -5.23 14.50
CA PRO A 25 10.11 -5.93 14.68
C PRO A 25 11.11 -5.64 13.55
N LEU A 26 10.63 -5.44 12.32
CA LEU A 26 11.46 -5.06 11.18
C LEU A 26 11.97 -3.63 11.30
N ASP A 27 11.13 -2.70 11.77
CA ASP A 27 11.57 -1.33 12.09
C ASP A 27 12.77 -1.35 13.03
N LEU A 28 12.67 -2.12 14.12
CA LEU A 28 13.73 -2.26 15.11
C LEU A 28 14.97 -2.98 14.57
N ALA A 29 14.78 -4.06 13.82
CA ALA A 29 15.88 -4.85 13.27
C ALA A 29 16.69 -4.08 12.22
N HIS A 30 16.05 -3.16 11.50
CA HIS A 30 16.66 -2.42 10.40
C HIS A 30 16.88 -0.93 10.70
N LEU A 31 16.84 -0.51 11.98
CA LEU A 31 17.05 0.89 12.41
C LEU A 31 18.29 1.55 11.79
N SER A 32 19.35 0.78 11.53
CA SER A 32 20.59 1.31 10.96
C SER A 32 20.47 1.67 9.47
N ARG A 33 19.56 1.04 8.73
CA ARG A 33 19.42 1.17 7.27
C ARG A 33 18.10 1.79 6.81
N LEU A 34 16.99 1.58 7.51
CA LEU A 34 15.70 2.13 7.11
C LEU A 34 15.69 3.65 7.19
N LYS A 35 15.46 4.28 6.03
CA LYS A 35 15.25 5.73 5.85
C LYS A 35 13.78 6.07 5.62
N CYS A 36 12.91 5.06 5.48
CA CYS A 36 11.50 5.27 5.22
C CYS A 36 10.81 5.91 6.43
N GLY A 37 10.05 6.98 6.17
CA GLY A 37 9.36 7.77 7.18
C GLY A 37 8.56 8.91 6.53
N PRO A 38 7.84 9.74 7.32
CA PRO A 38 7.23 10.96 6.80
C PRO A 38 8.29 11.81 6.09
N GLY A 39 7.98 12.29 4.87
CA GLY A 39 8.92 13.06 4.03
C GLY A 39 9.85 12.21 3.14
N CYS A 40 9.89 10.89 3.29
CA CYS A 40 10.53 10.02 2.30
C CYS A 40 9.56 9.75 1.14
N SER A 41 9.95 10.10 -0.09
CA SER A 41 9.10 10.06 -1.29
C SER A 41 9.68 9.26 -2.46
N SER A 42 10.78 8.52 -2.25
CA SER A 42 11.48 7.80 -3.33
C SER A 42 10.63 6.71 -4.02
N CYS A 43 9.65 6.13 -3.33
CA CYS A 43 8.73 5.15 -3.91
C CYS A 43 7.37 5.76 -4.30
N CYS A 44 7.18 7.07 -4.15
CA CYS A 44 5.95 7.77 -4.42
C CYS A 44 5.79 8.05 -5.92
N VAL A 45 5.52 7.00 -6.70
CA VAL A 45 5.30 7.06 -8.15
C VAL A 45 3.84 7.29 -8.50
N ASP A 46 3.59 7.72 -9.74
CA ASP A 46 2.29 8.21 -10.19
C ASP A 46 1.29 7.12 -10.60
N ASP A 47 1.79 6.01 -11.15
CA ASP A 47 0.95 4.93 -11.66
C ASP A 47 0.53 3.92 -10.58
N LEU A 48 0.67 4.28 -9.30
CA LEU A 48 0.30 3.42 -8.20
C LEU A 48 -1.22 3.19 -8.19
N THR A 49 -1.61 1.92 -8.20
CA THR A 49 -3.01 1.51 -8.09
C THR A 49 -3.27 0.80 -6.77
N VAL A 50 -4.52 0.89 -6.31
CA VAL A 50 -5.00 0.23 -5.08
C VAL A 50 -6.31 -0.50 -5.35
N PHE A 51 -6.72 -1.35 -4.41
CA PHE A 51 -8.08 -1.89 -4.47
C PHE A 51 -9.11 -0.80 -4.13
N PRO A 52 -10.32 -0.85 -4.74
CA PRO A 52 -11.42 0.04 -4.41
C PRO A 52 -11.69 0.20 -2.91
N VAL A 53 -11.59 -0.87 -2.12
CA VAL A 53 -11.77 -0.78 -0.66
C VAL A 53 -10.72 0.09 0.05
N GLU A 54 -9.49 0.17 -0.46
CA GLU A 54 -8.47 1.10 0.06
C GLU A 54 -8.72 2.52 -0.45
N ALA A 55 -9.12 2.68 -1.71
CA ALA A 55 -9.52 3.97 -2.27
C ALA A 55 -10.69 4.59 -1.48
N ASP A 56 -11.66 3.77 -1.09
CA ASP A 56 -12.81 4.22 -0.28
C ASP A 56 -12.41 4.64 1.13
N LEU A 57 -11.42 3.97 1.73
CA LEU A 57 -10.84 4.41 3.00
C LEU A 57 -10.22 5.80 2.84
N ILE A 58 -9.43 6.03 1.78
CA ILE A 58 -8.86 7.35 1.49
C ILE A 58 -9.97 8.39 1.29
N ARG A 59 -11.01 8.10 0.50
CA ARG A 59 -12.14 9.01 0.27
C ARG A 59 -12.84 9.42 1.56
N ARG A 60 -13.07 8.47 2.47
CA ARG A 60 -13.71 8.72 3.77
C ARG A 60 -12.91 9.66 4.65
N HIS A 61 -11.58 9.50 4.70
CA HIS A 61 -10.72 10.29 5.57
C HIS A 61 -10.23 11.60 4.95
N HIS A 62 -10.15 11.66 3.61
CA HIS A 62 -9.52 12.76 2.88
C HIS A 62 -10.45 13.41 1.85
N GLY A 63 -11.77 13.27 1.99
CA GLY A 63 -12.75 13.82 1.04
C GLY A 63 -12.59 15.32 0.76
N GLY A 64 -12.24 16.12 1.79
CA GLY A 64 -11.94 17.55 1.61
C GLY A 64 -10.72 17.79 0.71
N LEU A 65 -9.63 17.03 0.93
CA LEU A 65 -8.44 17.08 0.08
C LEU A 65 -8.75 16.66 -1.36
N LEU A 66 -9.55 15.61 -1.56
CA LEU A 66 -9.91 15.14 -2.89
C LEU A 66 -10.82 16.13 -3.63
N ALA A 67 -11.69 16.84 -2.92
CA ALA A 67 -12.65 17.76 -3.52
C ALA A 67 -12.02 19.11 -3.92
N THR A 68 -11.05 19.61 -3.16
CA THR A 68 -10.50 20.96 -3.38
C THR A 68 -8.99 20.99 -3.61
N GLY A 69 -8.30 19.88 -3.37
CA GLY A 69 -6.85 19.79 -3.50
C GLY A 69 -6.43 19.63 -4.96
N THR A 70 -5.30 20.22 -5.30
CA THR A 70 -4.62 19.95 -6.57
C THR A 70 -3.75 18.71 -6.39
N PRO A 71 -3.82 17.71 -7.29
CA PRO A 71 -2.89 16.59 -7.27
C PRO A 71 -1.47 17.10 -7.58
N HIS A 72 -0.45 16.44 -7.04
CA HIS A 72 0.93 16.69 -7.45
C HIS A 72 1.07 16.48 -8.97
N PRO A 73 1.94 17.25 -9.67
CA PRO A 73 2.25 17.01 -11.08
C PRO A 73 2.55 15.54 -11.40
N GLU A 74 2.21 15.14 -12.63
CA GLU A 74 2.50 13.79 -13.14
C GLU A 74 3.98 13.44 -13.01
N GLY A 75 4.25 12.13 -12.89
CA GLY A 75 5.59 11.60 -12.63
C GLY A 75 5.93 11.41 -11.15
N ALA A 76 5.07 11.85 -10.24
CA ALA A 76 5.12 11.47 -8.83
C ALA A 76 3.69 11.27 -8.27
N CYS A 77 3.58 10.62 -7.12
CA CYS A 77 2.30 10.32 -6.49
C CYS A 77 1.46 11.60 -6.30
N ALA A 78 0.22 11.57 -6.80
CA ALA A 78 -0.71 12.68 -6.73
C ALA A 78 -0.94 13.24 -5.32
N PHE A 79 -0.72 12.44 -4.26
CA PHE A 79 -0.92 12.86 -2.87
C PHE A 79 0.25 13.60 -2.22
N LEU A 80 1.38 13.76 -2.90
CA LEU A 80 2.48 14.60 -2.38
C LEU A 80 2.05 16.08 -2.33
N ASP A 81 2.51 16.82 -1.34
CA ASP A 81 2.52 18.29 -1.34
C ASP A 81 3.76 18.84 -2.05
N ALA A 82 3.92 20.17 -2.06
CA ALA A 82 5.02 20.85 -2.75
C ALA A 82 6.39 20.52 -2.15
N GLU A 83 6.42 20.13 -0.87
CA GLU A 83 7.61 19.75 -0.12
C GLU A 83 7.92 18.24 -0.24
N GLY A 84 7.09 17.48 -0.97
CA GLY A 84 7.24 16.03 -1.13
C GLY A 84 6.76 15.21 0.08
N THR A 85 5.95 15.81 0.96
CA THR A 85 5.32 15.12 2.08
C THR A 85 3.96 14.54 1.65
N CYS A 86 3.67 13.32 2.11
CA CYS A 86 2.43 12.64 1.77
C CYS A 86 1.25 13.21 2.56
N ARG A 87 0.26 13.79 1.86
CA ARG A 87 -0.95 14.39 2.46
C ARG A 87 -1.93 13.37 3.04
N ILE A 88 -1.70 12.07 2.81
CA ILE A 88 -2.51 10.95 3.32
C ILE A 88 -1.67 9.97 4.16
N TYR A 89 -0.56 10.43 4.77
CA TYR A 89 0.44 9.55 5.39
C TYR A 89 -0.16 8.51 6.38
N GLU A 90 -1.13 8.92 7.19
CA GLU A 90 -1.81 8.05 8.18
C GLU A 90 -2.71 6.99 7.53
N HIS A 91 -3.31 7.29 6.38
CA HIS A 91 -4.21 6.41 5.62
C HIS A 91 -3.55 5.88 4.34
N ARG A 92 -2.22 5.76 4.34
CA ARG A 92 -1.47 5.19 3.22
C ARG A 92 -1.95 3.76 2.92
N PRO A 93 -2.11 3.38 1.64
CA PRO A 93 -2.42 2.01 1.23
C PRO A 93 -1.38 0.99 1.72
N TYR A 94 -1.75 -0.29 1.67
CA TYR A 94 -0.89 -1.41 2.05
C TYR A 94 0.50 -1.34 1.40
N VAL A 95 0.56 -1.17 0.08
CA VAL A 95 1.83 -1.12 -0.67
C VAL A 95 2.77 -0.02 -0.14
N CYS A 96 2.22 1.15 0.19
CA CYS A 96 2.98 2.28 0.73
C CYS A 96 3.49 2.02 2.16
N ARG A 97 2.87 1.09 2.91
CA ARG A 97 3.31 0.69 4.25
C ARG A 97 4.47 -0.29 4.20
N THR A 98 4.62 -1.05 3.11
CA THR A 98 5.57 -2.17 3.03
C THR A 98 6.76 -1.94 2.09
N GLN A 99 6.62 -1.16 1.01
CA GLN A 99 7.63 -0.99 -0.07
C GLN A 99 9.05 -0.60 0.40
N GLY A 100 9.19 -0.05 1.61
CA GLY A 100 10.48 0.33 2.19
C GLY A 100 11.29 -0.81 2.83
N TYR A 101 10.64 -1.87 3.29
CA TYR A 101 11.31 -2.97 3.98
C TYR A 101 12.08 -3.87 3.01
N PRO A 102 12.99 -4.73 3.51
CA PRO A 102 13.41 -5.90 2.75
C PRO A 102 12.19 -6.78 2.50
N LEU A 103 11.75 -6.87 1.25
CA LEU A 103 10.61 -7.65 0.81
C LEU A 103 11.08 -9.06 0.46
N ARG A 104 10.22 -10.05 0.70
CA ARG A 104 10.37 -11.41 0.18
C ARG A 104 9.06 -11.96 -0.34
N TRP A 105 9.10 -12.72 -1.42
CA TRP A 105 7.96 -13.45 -1.97
C TRP A 105 8.42 -14.72 -2.68
N VAL A 106 7.48 -15.61 -2.97
CA VAL A 106 7.73 -16.81 -3.77
C VAL A 106 7.06 -16.63 -5.11
N ASP A 107 7.80 -16.86 -6.17
CA ASP A 107 7.34 -16.89 -7.56
C ASP A 107 7.63 -18.29 -8.16
N GLU A 108 7.21 -18.51 -9.40
CA GLU A 108 7.46 -19.77 -10.13
C GLU A 108 8.48 -19.55 -11.25
N THR A 109 9.48 -20.43 -11.35
CA THR A 109 10.38 -20.49 -12.51
C THR A 109 9.66 -21.04 -13.74
N GLU A 110 10.29 -20.96 -14.92
CA GLU A 110 9.70 -21.46 -16.18
C GLU A 110 9.30 -22.95 -16.13
N ASP A 111 9.99 -23.75 -15.30
CA ASP A 111 9.69 -25.17 -15.09
C ASP A 111 8.69 -25.45 -13.96
N GLY A 112 8.09 -24.40 -13.37
CA GLY A 112 7.10 -24.47 -12.30
C GLY A 112 7.70 -24.72 -10.90
N SER A 113 9.02 -24.65 -10.75
CA SER A 113 9.65 -24.76 -9.43
C SER A 113 9.49 -23.44 -8.63
N PRO A 114 9.25 -23.48 -7.31
CA PRO A 114 9.16 -22.26 -6.51
C PRO A 114 10.55 -21.61 -6.35
N VAL A 115 10.63 -20.29 -6.57
CA VAL A 115 11.82 -19.47 -6.34
C VAL A 115 11.49 -18.34 -5.36
N GLU A 116 12.32 -18.14 -4.35
CA GLU A 116 12.20 -16.97 -3.48
C GLU A 116 12.88 -15.77 -4.14
N LEU A 117 12.14 -14.68 -4.24
CA LEU A 117 12.62 -13.39 -4.71
C LEU A 117 12.62 -12.39 -3.54
N ARG A 118 13.56 -11.45 -3.61
CA ARG A 118 13.73 -10.40 -2.61
C ARG A 118 14.02 -9.08 -3.29
N ASP A 119 13.57 -7.99 -2.65
CA ASP A 119 13.83 -6.63 -3.09
C ASP A 119 13.88 -5.70 -1.88
N ILE A 120 14.52 -4.55 -2.01
CA ILE A 120 14.55 -3.51 -0.99
C ILE A 120 14.62 -2.14 -1.67
N CYS A 121 14.07 -1.13 -1.01
CA CYS A 121 14.29 0.25 -1.44
C CYS A 121 15.80 0.53 -1.58
N PRO A 122 16.28 1.09 -2.71
CA PRO A 122 17.70 1.42 -2.90
C PRO A 122 18.28 2.37 -1.84
N LEU A 123 17.43 3.18 -1.20
CA LEU A 123 17.84 4.07 -0.10
C LEU A 123 18.11 3.32 1.22
N ASN A 124 17.63 2.08 1.33
CA ASN A 124 17.73 1.25 2.51
C ASN A 124 18.65 0.04 2.30
N ASP A 125 19.22 -0.15 1.11
CA ASP A 125 20.08 -1.30 0.82
C ASP A 125 21.38 -1.28 1.64
N GLU A 126 21.85 -0.07 1.96
CA GLU A 126 23.01 0.16 2.83
C GLU A 126 22.66 1.06 4.04
N PRO A 127 23.36 0.89 5.17
CA PRO A 127 24.41 -0.10 5.46
C PRO A 127 23.85 -1.47 5.91
N GLY A 128 24.65 -2.52 5.74
CA GLY A 128 24.43 -3.84 6.34
C GLY A 128 24.65 -4.98 5.33
N PRO A 129 24.36 -6.24 5.70
CA PRO A 129 24.46 -7.35 4.74
C PRO A 129 23.49 -7.17 3.56
N PRO A 130 23.87 -7.67 2.36
CA PRO A 130 22.97 -7.84 1.22
C PRO A 130 21.67 -8.56 1.61
N ILE A 131 20.57 -8.19 0.98
CA ILE A 131 19.23 -8.68 1.37
C ILE A 131 19.04 -10.18 1.13
N GLU A 132 19.78 -10.77 0.21
CA GLU A 132 19.80 -12.20 -0.09
C GLU A 132 20.34 -13.03 1.08
N LEU A 133 21.16 -12.41 1.93
CA LEU A 133 21.79 -13.06 3.09
C LEU A 133 20.99 -12.86 4.39
N LEU A 134 19.90 -12.09 4.36
CA LEU A 134 19.07 -11.87 5.54
C LEU A 134 18.29 -13.15 5.93
N PRO A 135 18.11 -13.42 7.24
CA PRO A 135 17.11 -14.38 7.69
C PRO A 135 15.70 -14.00 7.19
N PRO A 136 14.84 -14.95 6.76
CA PRO A 136 13.49 -14.65 6.26
C PRO A 136 12.61 -13.84 7.22
N GLU A 137 12.79 -14.01 8.53
CA GLU A 137 12.11 -13.26 9.59
C GLU A 137 12.50 -11.78 9.66
N LEU A 138 13.61 -11.40 9.00
CA LEU A 138 14.02 -10.01 8.82
C LEU A 138 13.51 -9.42 7.49
N CYS A 139 12.68 -10.15 6.74
CA CYS A 139 12.04 -9.66 5.53
C CYS A 139 10.52 -9.62 5.71
N TRP A 140 9.87 -8.58 5.16
CA TRP A 140 8.43 -8.57 5.03
C TRP A 140 8.00 -9.55 3.94
N THR A 141 7.18 -10.54 4.31
CA THR A 141 6.68 -11.54 3.37
C THR A 141 5.43 -11.04 2.67
N LEU A 142 5.52 -10.82 1.35
CA LEU A 142 4.36 -10.52 0.51
C LEU A 142 3.52 -11.78 0.26
N GLY A 143 2.25 -11.58 -0.03
CA GLY A 143 1.25 -12.63 -0.26
C GLY A 143 0.17 -12.66 0.83
N PRO A 144 0.49 -12.94 2.11
CA PRO A 144 -0.54 -13.10 3.14
C PRO A 144 -1.42 -11.87 3.35
N ALA A 145 -0.83 -10.67 3.41
CA ALA A 145 -1.58 -9.43 3.57
C ALA A 145 -2.34 -9.05 2.28
N GLU A 146 -1.75 -9.27 1.11
CA GLU A 146 -2.45 -9.10 -0.18
C GLU A 146 -3.66 -10.02 -0.31
N ALA A 147 -3.55 -11.28 0.09
CA ALA A 147 -4.64 -12.24 0.08
C ALA A 147 -5.79 -11.80 1.00
N ARG A 148 -5.46 -11.30 2.20
CA ARG A 148 -6.46 -10.72 3.11
C ARG A 148 -7.13 -9.49 2.49
N LEU A 149 -6.36 -8.60 1.88
CA LEU A 149 -6.90 -7.40 1.24
C LEU A 149 -7.78 -7.74 0.03
N ALA A 150 -7.37 -8.72 -0.78
CA ALA A 150 -8.17 -9.23 -1.90
C ALA A 150 -9.48 -9.87 -1.43
N ALA A 151 -9.46 -10.60 -0.30
CA ALA A 151 -10.68 -11.13 0.31
C ALA A 151 -11.63 -10.02 0.78
N LEU A 152 -11.10 -8.96 1.41
CA LEU A 152 -11.90 -7.78 1.79
C LEU A 152 -12.51 -7.09 0.56
N GLN A 153 -11.75 -6.95 -0.52
CA GLN A 153 -12.28 -6.44 -1.79
C GLN A 153 -13.40 -7.33 -2.34
N ALA A 154 -13.21 -8.65 -2.34
CA ALA A 154 -14.22 -9.59 -2.83
C ALA A 154 -15.52 -9.53 -2.03
N LEU A 155 -15.44 -9.36 -0.70
CA LEU A 155 -16.61 -9.19 0.18
C LEU A 155 -17.35 -7.87 -0.07
N ALA A 156 -16.63 -6.81 -0.46
CA ALA A 156 -17.21 -5.50 -0.71
C ALA A 156 -17.75 -5.35 -2.15
N SER A 157 -17.24 -6.14 -3.10
CA SER A 157 -17.67 -6.11 -4.50
C SER A 157 -19.05 -6.75 -4.69
N ALA A 158 -19.81 -6.26 -5.67
CA ALA A 158 -20.98 -6.97 -6.16
C ALA A 158 -20.57 -8.34 -6.73
N ALA A 159 -21.42 -9.35 -6.53
CA ALA A 159 -21.15 -10.71 -7.00
C ALA A 159 -20.84 -10.73 -8.51
N GLY A 160 -19.67 -11.25 -8.88
CA GLY A 160 -19.23 -11.39 -10.28
C GLY A 160 -18.55 -10.15 -10.89
N ALA A 161 -18.34 -9.07 -10.14
CA ALA A 161 -17.54 -7.94 -10.62
C ALA A 161 -16.04 -8.33 -10.70
N PRO A 162 -15.33 -8.03 -11.81
CA PRO A 162 -13.89 -8.25 -11.88
C PRO A 162 -13.16 -7.40 -10.83
N PRO A 163 -11.96 -7.81 -10.38
CA PRO A 163 -11.17 -7.01 -9.46
C PRO A 163 -10.75 -5.70 -10.14
N ALA A 164 -11.46 -4.62 -9.85
CA ALA A 164 -11.08 -3.29 -10.29
C ALA A 164 -9.84 -2.83 -9.50
N ARG A 165 -8.96 -2.07 -10.16
CA ARG A 165 -7.88 -1.32 -9.54
C ARG A 165 -8.14 0.16 -9.78
N VAL A 166 -7.90 0.99 -8.77
CA VAL A 166 -8.10 2.43 -8.83
C VAL A 166 -6.73 3.08 -8.77
N ARG A 167 -6.38 3.94 -9.74
CA ARG A 167 -5.14 4.74 -9.62
C ARG A 167 -5.34 5.77 -8.52
N LEU A 168 -4.30 6.02 -7.74
CA LEU A 168 -4.37 7.04 -6.68
C LEU A 168 -4.66 8.44 -7.22
N ARG A 169 -4.13 8.78 -8.41
CA ARG A 169 -4.38 10.06 -9.08
C ARG A 169 -5.86 10.29 -9.38
N ASP A 170 -6.54 9.26 -9.89
CA ASP A 170 -7.95 9.33 -10.29
C ASP A 170 -8.89 9.64 -9.10
N LEU A 171 -8.40 9.58 -7.85
CA LEU A 171 -9.18 9.99 -6.68
C LEU A 171 -9.44 11.51 -6.61
N PHE A 172 -8.62 12.31 -7.29
CA PHE A 172 -8.81 13.76 -7.42
C PHE A 172 -9.79 14.13 -8.54
N ASP A 173 -10.10 13.19 -9.45
CA ASP A 173 -11.01 13.44 -10.57
C ASP A 173 -12.46 13.24 -10.13
N GLN A 174 -13.08 14.30 -9.62
CA GLN A 174 -14.52 14.39 -9.32
C GLN A 174 -15.33 14.72 -10.58
N SER A 175 -15.07 14.06 -11.72
CA SER A 175 -16.01 14.18 -12.84
C SER A 175 -17.25 13.33 -12.51
N PRO A 176 -18.48 13.89 -12.44
CA PRO A 176 -19.67 13.08 -12.40
C PRO A 176 -19.70 12.21 -13.65
N ASP A 177 -19.98 10.92 -13.48
CA ASP A 177 -20.16 9.98 -14.58
C ASP A 177 -21.17 10.58 -15.59
N PRO A 178 -20.82 10.79 -16.88
CA PRO A 178 -21.70 11.46 -17.84
C PRO A 178 -22.95 10.63 -18.24
N LYS A 179 -23.34 9.63 -17.44
CA LYS A 179 -24.45 8.71 -17.70
C LYS A 179 -25.59 8.78 -16.68
N THR A 180 -25.85 9.95 -16.12
CA THR A 180 -27.16 10.22 -15.48
C THR A 180 -27.55 11.68 -15.71
N GLY A 181 -28.08 11.96 -16.90
CA GLY A 181 -28.70 13.22 -17.32
C GLY A 181 -29.69 12.96 -18.43
#